data_AF-A0A820EC83-F1
#
_entry.id   AF-A0A820EC83-F1
#
_cell.length_a   1.000
_cell.length_b   1.000
_cell.length_c   1.000
_cell.angle_alpha   90.00
_cell.angle_beta   90.00
_cell.angle_gamma   90.00
#
_symmetry.space_group_name_H-M   'P 1'
#
loop_
_entity.id
_entity.type
_entity.pdbx_description
1 polymer ?
#
loop_
_entity_poly.entity_id
_entity_poly.type
_entity_poly.pdbx_seq_one_letter_code
_entity_poly.pdbx_strand_id
1 'polypeptide(L)'
;LFPHSQNYTHIYFSINAISFSQKLKTTLTYSINKSNIIETDRIEFKLNLPCSQYLRRKTIDSIALADLMSSGVLICQSQLRISSSNQDFLLMINTICQSYRLTVVEKINSAASLYA
;
A
#
# COMPACT_ATOMS: atom_id res chain seq x y z
N LEU A 1 -18.35 -19.25 20.35
CA LEU A 1 -18.69 -17.90 19.86
C LEU A 1 -20.15 -17.66 20.20
N PHE A 2 -20.46 -16.61 20.95
CA PHE A 2 -21.86 -16.29 21.28
C PHE A 2 -22.54 -15.64 20.07
N PRO A 3 -23.81 -15.94 19.79
CA PRO A 3 -24.55 -15.25 18.74
C PRO A 3 -24.55 -13.73 19.02
N HIS A 4 -24.30 -12.92 17.99
CA HIS A 4 -24.17 -11.45 18.04
C HIS A 4 -22.90 -10.90 18.72
N SER A 5 -21.91 -11.74 19.05
CA SER A 5 -20.60 -11.27 19.50
C SER A 5 -19.68 -10.89 18.33
N GLN A 6 -19.04 -9.72 18.42
CA GLN A 6 -17.94 -9.37 17.52
C GLN A 6 -16.65 -9.99 18.04
N ASN A 7 -15.97 -10.74 17.18
CA ASN A 7 -14.70 -11.39 17.52
C ASN A 7 -13.63 -10.89 16.56
N TYR A 8 -12.50 -10.47 17.12
CA TYR A 8 -11.37 -9.96 16.37
C TYR A 8 -10.24 -10.97 16.39
N THR A 9 -9.53 -11.11 15.28
CA THR A 9 -8.32 -11.94 15.18
C THR A 9 -7.25 -11.12 14.50
N HIS A 10 -6.05 -11.16 15.06
CA HIS A 10 -4.88 -10.52 14.48
C HIS A 10 -4.04 -11.56 13.74
N ILE A 11 -3.70 -11.26 12.49
CA ILE A 11 -2.77 -12.06 11.70
C ILE A 11 -1.54 -11.20 11.50
N TYR A 12 -0.40 -11.67 12.01
CA TYR A 12 0.89 -11.01 11.89
C TYR A 12 1.70 -11.65 10.79
N PHE A 13 2.32 -10.82 9.95
CA PHE A 13 3.21 -11.27 8.88
C PHE A 13 4.59 -10.64 9.10
N SER A 14 5.63 -11.45 8.97
CA SER A 14 7.01 -10.97 8.88
C SER A 14 7.38 -10.84 7.41
N ILE A 15 8.03 -9.74 7.06
CA ILE A 15 8.41 -9.42 5.69
C ILE A 15 9.93 -9.46 5.63
N ASN A 16 10.46 -10.34 4.79
CA ASN A 16 11.90 -10.48 4.60
C ASN A 16 12.42 -9.56 3.49
N ALA A 17 11.74 -9.57 2.34
CA ALA A 17 12.10 -8.76 1.18
C ALA A 17 10.86 -8.33 0.40
N ILE A 18 10.93 -7.13 -0.20
CA ILE A 18 9.85 -6.53 -1.00
C ILE A 18 10.41 -6.24 -2.39
N SER A 19 10.42 -7.27 -3.23
CA SER A 19 10.90 -7.14 -4.61
C SER A 19 9.75 -6.94 -5.61
N PHE A 20 8.54 -7.35 -5.26
CA PHE A 20 7.35 -7.29 -6.12
C PHE A 20 6.06 -7.22 -5.29
N SER A 21 4.97 -6.80 -5.94
CA SER A 21 3.64 -6.76 -5.34
C SER A 21 3.15 -8.18 -5.02
N GLN A 22 2.75 -8.42 -3.77
CA GLN A 22 2.34 -9.73 -3.30
C GLN A 22 0.81 -9.81 -3.17
N LYS A 23 0.27 -11.02 -3.31
CA LYS A 23 -1.14 -11.31 -3.05
C LYS A 23 -1.24 -12.52 -2.16
N LEU A 24 -1.83 -12.37 -0.98
CA LEU A 24 -2.09 -13.49 -0.09
C LEU A 24 -3.53 -13.96 -0.31
N LYS A 25 -3.71 -15.16 -0.85
CA LYS A 25 -5.02 -15.81 -0.91
C LYS A 25 -5.19 -16.61 0.38
N THR A 26 -6.21 -16.26 1.16
CA THR A 26 -6.51 -16.90 2.42
C THR A 26 -7.88 -17.55 2.36
N THR A 27 -8.00 -18.66 3.08
CA THR A 27 -9.25 -19.33 3.32
C THR A 27 -9.45 -19.44 4.82
N LEU A 28 -10.58 -18.90 5.30
CA LEU A 28 -11.06 -19.12 6.65
C LEU A 28 -12.18 -20.17 6.57
N THR A 29 -12.00 -21.29 7.27
CA THR A 29 -13.03 -22.32 7.41
C THR A 29 -13.50 -22.35 8.85
N TYR A 30 -14.81 -22.28 9.07
CA TYR A 30 -15.40 -22.37 10.40
C TYR A 30 -16.51 -23.40 10.43
N SER A 31 -16.69 -24.04 11.59
CA SER A 31 -17.73 -25.02 11.81
C SER A 31 -18.63 -24.60 12.97
N ILE A 32 -19.94 -24.58 12.73
CA ILE A 32 -20.95 -24.31 13.75
C ILE A 32 -21.58 -25.66 14.15
N ASN A 33 -21.49 -26.00 15.43
CA ASN A 33 -22.13 -27.20 15.96
C ASN A 33 -23.51 -26.85 16.54
N LYS A 34 -24.58 -27.35 15.93
CA LYS A 34 -25.97 -27.21 16.40
C LYS A 34 -26.52 -28.59 16.74
N SER A 35 -26.53 -28.95 18.02
CA SER A 35 -27.32 -30.05 18.62
C SER A 35 -27.61 -31.24 17.70
N ASN A 36 -26.56 -31.81 17.08
CA ASN A 36 -26.47 -33.00 16.20
C ASN A 36 -26.10 -32.75 14.72
N ILE A 37 -26.00 -31.50 14.26
CA ILE A 37 -25.53 -31.17 12.91
C ILE A 37 -24.32 -30.23 13.00
N ILE A 38 -23.24 -30.60 12.30
CA ILE A 38 -22.06 -29.74 12.12
C ILE A 38 -22.19 -29.07 10.76
N GLU A 39 -22.45 -27.76 10.74
CA GLU A 39 -22.42 -26.94 9.53
C GLU A 39 -21.00 -26.39 9.35
N THR A 40 -20.41 -26.58 8.18
CA THR A 40 -19.06 -26.05 7.88
C THR A 40 -19.14 -25.06 6.72
N ASP A 41 -18.61 -23.87 6.95
CA ASP A 41 -18.58 -22.79 5.97
C ASP A 41 -17.14 -22.36 5.67
N ARG A 42 -16.96 -21.82 4.45
CA ARG A 42 -15.68 -21.39 3.92
C ARG A 42 -15.78 -19.96 3.41
N ILE A 43 -14.93 -19.09 3.93
CA ILE A 43 -14.74 -17.71 3.47
C ILE A 43 -13.39 -17.64 2.77
N GLU A 44 -13.38 -17.22 1.50
CA GLU A 44 -12.15 -16.92 0.77
C GLU A 44 -11.96 -15.41 0.67
N PHE A 45 -10.76 -14.93 1.01
CA PHE A 45 -10.41 -13.54 0.82
C PHE A 45 -8.98 -13.42 0.27
N LYS A 46 -8.72 -12.30 -0.40
CA LYS A 46 -7.41 -11.98 -0.98
C LYS A 46 -6.93 -10.67 -0.37
N LEU A 47 -5.75 -10.69 0.23
CA LEU A 47 -5.06 -9.49 0.69
C LEU A 47 -4.08 -9.06 -0.41
N ASN A 48 -4.28 -7.86 -0.95
CA ASN A 48 -3.34 -7.26 -1.88
C ASN A 48 -2.28 -6.49 -1.10
N LEU A 49 -1.02 -6.82 -1.31
CA LEU A 49 0.14 -6.27 -0.61
C LEU A 49 1.11 -5.62 -1.64
N PRO A 50 0.77 -4.44 -2.18
CA PRO A 50 1.65 -3.72 -3.10
C PRO A 50 2.89 -3.20 -2.37
N CYS A 51 4.01 -3.03 -3.09
CA CYS A 51 5.27 -2.53 -2.51
C CYS A 51 5.10 -1.19 -1.79
N SER A 52 4.18 -0.35 -2.25
CA SER A 52 3.88 0.95 -1.65
C SER A 52 3.34 0.87 -0.22
N GLN A 53 2.69 -0.23 0.17
CA GLN A 53 2.24 -0.47 1.55
C GLN A 53 3.40 -0.67 2.54
N TYR A 54 4.64 -0.73 2.06
CA TYR A 54 5.82 -0.88 2.89
C TYR A 54 6.73 0.35 2.88
N LEU A 55 6.41 1.35 2.05
CA LEU A 55 7.06 2.64 2.11
C LEU A 55 6.76 3.29 3.45
N ARG A 56 7.80 3.88 4.05
CA ARG A 56 7.68 4.74 5.22
C ARG A 56 7.71 6.17 4.73
N ARG A 57 6.87 7.01 5.30
CA ARG A 57 6.85 8.43 4.97
C ARG A 57 8.04 9.11 5.63
N LYS A 58 8.90 9.74 4.84
CA LYS A 58 10.00 10.61 5.27
C LYS A 58 9.95 11.91 4.50
N THR A 59 10.31 12.99 5.19
CA THR A 59 10.45 14.33 4.61
C THR A 59 11.93 14.61 4.41
N ILE A 60 12.26 15.13 3.24
CA ILE A 60 13.59 15.66 2.91
C ILE A 60 13.41 17.01 2.22
N ASP A 61 14.44 17.85 2.27
CA ASP A 61 14.46 19.09 1.49
C ASP A 61 14.89 18.84 0.03
N SER A 62 14.78 19.87 -0.80
CA SER A 62 15.12 19.79 -2.22
C SER A 62 16.60 19.56 -2.46
N ILE A 63 17.48 20.04 -1.57
CA ILE A 63 18.94 19.88 -1.68
C ILE A 63 19.30 18.41 -1.46
N ALA A 64 18.81 17.80 -0.38
CA ALA A 64 19.03 16.39 -0.09
C ALA A 64 18.47 15.47 -1.18
N LEU A 65 17.33 15.83 -1.79
CA LEU A 65 16.81 15.09 -2.94
C LEU A 65 17.75 15.20 -4.15
N ALA A 66 18.26 16.40 -4.45
CA ALA A 66 19.19 16.61 -5.55
C ALA A 66 20.52 15.85 -5.35
N ASP A 67 21.03 15.82 -4.11
CA ASP A 67 22.22 15.06 -3.74
C ASP A 67 21.99 13.55 -3.91
N LEU A 68 20.83 13.03 -3.50
CA LEU A 68 20.47 11.63 -3.71
C LEU A 68 20.39 11.28 -5.21
N MET A 69 19.78 12.16 -6.02
CA MET A 69 19.67 11.97 -7.46
C MET A 69 21.03 12.01 -8.17
N SER A 70 21.97 12.82 -7.69
CA SER A 70 23.33 12.94 -8.25
C SER A 70 24.32 11.94 -7.66
N SER A 71 23.99 11.26 -6.56
CA SER A 71 24.88 10.32 -5.84
C SER A 71 25.31 9.09 -6.63
N GLY A 72 24.63 8.75 -7.73
CA GLY A 72 24.86 7.50 -8.48
C GLY A 72 24.39 6.23 -7.77
N VAL A 73 23.80 6.34 -6.57
CA VAL A 73 23.28 5.18 -5.80
C VAL A 73 21.93 4.69 -6.35
N LEU A 74 21.21 5.52 -7.11
CA LEU A 74 19.95 5.14 -7.75
C LEU A 74 20.22 4.32 -9.02
N ILE A 75 19.96 3.02 -8.95
CA ILE A 75 20.27 2.06 -10.03
C ILE A 75 19.10 1.93 -11.02
N CYS A 76 17.87 2.21 -10.58
CA CYS A 76 16.65 1.98 -11.36
C CYS A 76 15.95 3.30 -11.72
N GLN A 77 15.64 3.48 -12.99
CA GLN A 77 14.81 4.56 -13.50
C GLN A 77 13.61 4.00 -14.26
N SER A 78 12.43 4.57 -14.05
CA SER A 78 11.22 4.25 -14.81
C SER A 78 10.46 5.52 -15.12
N GLN A 79 9.81 5.56 -16.28
CA GLN A 79 8.94 6.65 -16.70
C GLN A 79 7.63 6.06 -17.23
N LEU A 80 6.52 6.63 -16.78
CA LEU A 80 5.19 6.29 -17.24
C LEU A 80 4.48 7.55 -17.70
N ARG A 81 3.91 7.53 -18.91
CA ARG A 81 3.00 8.57 -19.40
C ARG A 81 1.57 8.05 -19.29
N ILE A 82 0.72 8.80 -18.62
CA ILE A 82 -0.69 8.46 -18.39
C ILE A 82 -1.54 9.50 -19.12
N SER A 83 -2.67 9.08 -19.68
CA SER A 83 -3.63 9.97 -20.32
C SER A 83 -4.12 11.06 -19.36
N SER A 84 -4.41 12.25 -19.88
CA SER A 84 -4.88 13.38 -19.08
C SER A 84 -6.17 13.03 -18.33
N SER A 85 -6.15 13.19 -17.01
CA SER A 85 -7.36 13.16 -16.19
C SER A 85 -7.99 14.55 -16.12
N ASN A 86 -9.31 14.64 -15.97
CA ASN A 86 -10.00 15.90 -15.70
C ASN A 86 -9.83 16.41 -14.25
N GLN A 87 -8.98 15.76 -13.44
CA GLN A 87 -8.74 16.17 -12.05
C GLN A 87 -7.72 17.31 -11.95
N ASP A 88 -7.94 18.18 -10.97
CA ASP A 88 -6.96 19.20 -10.59
C ASP A 88 -5.63 18.58 -10.13
N PHE A 89 -4.52 19.22 -10.52
CA PHE A 89 -3.17 18.71 -10.25
C PHE A 89 -2.88 18.58 -8.75
N LEU A 90 -3.34 19.52 -7.91
CA LEU A 90 -3.13 19.45 -6.46
C LEU A 90 -3.89 18.28 -5.84
N LEU A 91 -5.14 18.06 -6.29
CA LEU A 91 -5.95 16.93 -5.83
C LEU A 91 -5.31 15.60 -6.21
N MET A 92 -4.75 15.51 -7.43
CA MET A 92 -4.04 14.31 -7.89
C MET A 92 -2.81 14.02 -7.03
N ILE A 93 -1.95 15.04 -6.80
CA ILE A 93 -0.74 14.87 -5.98
C ILE A 93 -1.09 14.49 -4.54
N ASN A 94 -2.12 15.09 -3.94
CA ASN A 94 -2.56 14.74 -2.60
C ASN A 94 -3.03 13.27 -2.54
N THR A 95 -3.81 12.83 -3.53
CA THR A 95 -4.28 11.45 -3.63
C THR A 95 -3.11 10.46 -3.75
N ILE A 96 -2.11 10.80 -4.56
CA ILE A 96 -0.88 10.00 -4.71
C ILE A 96 -0.10 9.95 -3.40
N CYS A 97 0.13 11.08 -2.74
CA CYS A 97 0.87 11.14 -1.48
C CYS A 97 0.19 10.33 -0.36
N GLN A 98 -1.15 10.37 -0.30
CA GLN A 98 -1.91 9.57 0.66
C GLN A 98 -1.86 8.08 0.34
N SER A 99 -2.06 7.71 -0.94
CA SER A 99 -2.14 6.30 -1.36
C SER A 99 -0.79 5.58 -1.30
N TYR A 100 0.31 6.30 -1.54
CA TYR A 100 1.66 5.74 -1.65
C TYR A 100 2.60 6.17 -0.52
N ARG A 101 2.08 6.88 0.50
CA ARG A 101 2.84 7.41 1.65
C ARG A 101 4.02 8.29 1.28
N LEU A 102 3.90 9.00 0.16
CA LEU A 102 4.89 9.98 -0.30
C LEU A 102 4.68 11.32 0.40
N THR A 103 5.72 12.15 0.36
CA THR A 103 5.72 13.56 0.76
C THR A 103 6.08 14.42 -0.46
N VAL A 104 5.55 15.64 -0.49
CA VAL A 104 5.94 16.63 -1.51
C VAL A 104 7.23 17.29 -1.04
N VAL A 105 8.29 17.17 -1.84
CA VAL A 105 9.57 17.84 -1.59
C VAL A 105 9.55 19.23 -2.22
N GLU A 106 9.10 19.31 -3.47
CA GLU A 106 9.04 20.56 -4.22
C GLU A 106 7.88 20.52 -5.20
N LYS A 107 7.28 21.68 -5.46
CA LYS A 107 6.26 21.86 -6.50
C LYS A 107 6.55 23.13 -7.28
N ILE A 108 6.67 23.02 -8.60
CA ILE A 108 6.85 24.14 -9.52
C ILE A 108 5.79 24.02 -10.61
N ASN A 109 4.85 24.97 -10.65
CA ASN A 109 3.73 24.98 -11.61
C ASN A 109 2.97 23.64 -11.62
N SER A 110 3.04 22.90 -12.73
CA SER A 110 2.39 21.59 -12.95
C SER A 110 3.37 20.41 -12.80
N ALA A 111 4.50 20.63 -12.12
CA ALA A 111 5.47 19.61 -11.77
C ALA A 111 5.61 19.52 -10.25
N ALA A 112 5.83 18.30 -9.75
CA ALA A 112 6.08 18.05 -8.34
C ALA A 112 7.08 16.91 -8.16
N SER A 113 8.00 17.11 -7.22
CA SER A 113 8.98 16.12 -6.77
C SER A 113 8.47 15.49 -5.48
N LEU A 114 8.43 14.17 -5.43
CA LEU A 114 7.89 13.40 -4.30
C LEU A 114 8.95 12.46 -3.72
N TYR A 115 8.86 12.17 -2.42
CA TYR A 115 9.78 11.27 -1.73
C TYR A 115 9.05 10.42 -0.68
N ALA A 116 9.43 9.15 -0.54
CA ALA A 116 9.01 8.27 0.55
C ALA A 116 10.15 8.13 1.55
#